data_AF-A0AAU3DCY5-F1
#
_entry.id   AF-A0AAU3DCY5-F1
#
_cell.length_a   1.000
_cell.length_b   1.000
_cell.length_c   1.000
_cell.angle_alpha   90.00
_cell.angle_beta   90.00
_cell.angle_gamma   90.00
#
_symmetry.space_group_name_H-M   'P 1'
#
loop_
_entity.id
_entity.type
_entity.pdbx_description
1 polymer ?
#
loop_
_entity_poly.entity_id
_entity_poly.type
_entity_poly.pdbx_seq_one_letter_code
_entity_poly.pdbx_strand_id
1 'polypeptide(L)'
;MMHSSDSLAAELRRLQVRPDVESAPPVLSLFAVDVSGDVAEYEQRLRSVLSAAVRLGATADFEQESLPVNDVPSWFAAVGSGHEERAPQFARAGREGYVAHTRGGRPWETQDWLYRFAPDEDSRGWEWWDATAVGPSRVHIWVDSWGESFFGCQELLWAAYAAGAVRVDGPTLQKSAVWSAEAEPARRVRASASSQGSERSSPHAARDRHAK
;
A
#
# COMPACT_ATOMS: atom_id res chain seq x y z
N MET A 1 3.60 21.34 -0.90
CA MET A 1 4.04 21.32 0.49
C MET A 1 5.43 20.69 0.55
N MET A 2 6.37 21.25 1.32
CA MET A 2 7.74 20.73 1.45
C MET A 2 7.81 19.56 2.43
N HIS A 3 8.50 18.50 2.05
CA HIS A 3 8.73 17.30 2.86
C HIS A 3 10.11 17.38 3.52
N SER A 4 10.16 17.61 4.83
CA SER A 4 11.44 17.67 5.55
C SER A 4 12.08 16.28 5.70
N SER A 5 13.38 16.23 5.98
CA SER A 5 14.09 14.97 6.25
C SER A 5 13.47 14.18 7.41
N ASP A 6 12.97 14.87 8.45
CA ASP A 6 12.29 14.24 9.59
C ASP A 6 10.93 13.66 9.19
N SER A 7 10.18 14.35 8.34
CA SER A 7 8.92 13.87 7.76
C SER A 7 9.15 12.61 6.94
N LEU A 8 10.14 12.60 6.04
CA LEU A 8 10.49 11.43 5.22
C LEU A 8 10.92 10.23 6.09
N ALA A 9 11.68 10.47 7.15
CA ALA A 9 12.04 9.41 8.10
C ALA A 9 10.82 8.84 8.86
N ALA A 10 9.86 9.69 9.23
CA ALA A 10 8.59 9.25 9.82
C ALA A 10 7.72 8.47 8.82
N GLU A 11 7.66 8.93 7.58
CA GLU A 11 6.95 8.26 6.48
C GLU A 11 7.53 6.87 6.18
N LEU A 12 8.85 6.73 6.09
CA LEU A 12 9.51 5.44 5.92
C LEU A 12 9.17 4.45 7.04
N ARG A 13 9.08 4.92 8.29
CA ARG A 13 8.65 4.07 9.41
C ARG A 13 7.21 3.60 9.24
N ARG A 14 6.29 4.50 8.84
CA ARG A 14 4.87 4.19 8.57
C ARG A 14 4.69 3.19 7.42
N LEU A 15 5.59 3.23 6.44
CA LEU A 15 5.62 2.26 5.33
C LEU A 15 6.02 0.85 5.77
N GLN A 16 6.78 0.71 6.86
CA GLN A 16 7.22 -0.58 7.40
C GLN A 16 6.27 -1.13 8.46
N VAL A 17 5.77 -0.26 9.34
CA VAL A 17 4.97 -0.63 10.50
C VAL A 17 3.81 0.35 10.61
N ARG A 18 2.62 -0.16 10.91
CA ARG A 18 1.44 0.66 11.18
C ARG A 18 1.73 1.66 12.32
N PRO A 19 1.45 2.97 12.14
CA PRO A 19 1.69 3.96 13.18
C PRO A 19 0.75 3.80 14.39
N ASP A 20 1.19 4.34 15.53
CA ASP A 20 0.41 4.39 16.75
C ASP A 20 -0.79 5.33 16.61
N VAL A 21 -1.93 4.95 17.21
CA VAL A 21 -3.17 5.74 17.13
C VAL A 21 -3.00 7.16 17.67
N GLU A 22 -2.21 7.33 18.73
CA GLU A 22 -1.96 8.63 19.38
C GLU A 22 -1.13 9.59 18.51
N SER A 23 -0.40 9.06 17.53
CA SER A 23 0.40 9.86 16.60
C SER A 23 -0.41 10.41 15.42
N ALA A 24 -1.65 9.96 15.23
CA ALA A 24 -2.44 10.34 14.07
C ALA A 24 -2.87 11.80 14.10
N PRO A 25 -2.84 12.51 12.94
CA PRO A 25 -3.48 13.81 12.83
C PRO A 25 -4.99 13.67 13.11
N PRO A 26 -5.73 14.77 13.38
CA PRO A 26 -7.18 14.68 13.65
C PRO A 26 -8.00 14.09 12.49
N VAL A 27 -7.52 14.29 11.26
CA VAL A 27 -8.15 13.83 10.03
C VAL A 27 -7.10 13.23 9.09
N LEU A 28 -7.53 12.26 8.29
CA LEU A 28 -6.74 11.62 7.24
C LEU A 28 -7.56 11.58 5.96
N SER A 29 -6.88 11.57 4.83
CA SER A 29 -7.48 11.32 3.53
C SER A 29 -7.49 9.82 3.22
N LEU A 30 -8.68 9.33 2.90
CA LEU A 30 -8.95 7.93 2.59
C LEU A 30 -9.12 7.73 1.08
N PHE A 31 -8.42 6.75 0.54
CA PHE A 31 -8.71 6.13 -0.74
C PHE A 31 -9.22 4.70 -0.53
N ALA A 32 -10.41 4.40 -1.04
CA ALA A 32 -10.96 3.06 -1.02
C ALA A 32 -10.55 2.33 -2.31
N VAL A 33 -9.85 1.21 -2.14
CA VAL A 33 -9.23 0.47 -3.24
C VAL A 33 -9.83 -0.92 -3.34
N ASP A 34 -10.42 -1.22 -4.50
CA ASP A 34 -10.77 -2.59 -4.85
C ASP A 34 -9.58 -3.24 -5.54
N VAL A 35 -9.20 -4.43 -5.09
CA VAL A 35 -8.05 -5.18 -5.61
C VAL A 35 -8.50 -6.50 -6.23
N SER A 36 -7.76 -6.94 -7.24
CA SER A 36 -7.91 -8.31 -7.76
C SER A 36 -6.84 -9.21 -7.14
N GLY A 37 -7.28 -10.31 -6.54
CA GLY A 37 -6.37 -11.26 -5.88
C GLY A 37 -6.16 -10.95 -4.40
N ASP A 38 -4.98 -11.30 -3.90
CA ASP A 38 -4.66 -11.25 -2.48
C ASP A 38 -4.35 -9.83 -2.01
N VAL A 39 -5.03 -9.41 -0.93
CA VAL A 39 -4.90 -8.08 -0.33
C VAL A 39 -3.53 -7.87 0.30
N ALA A 40 -2.95 -8.88 0.94
CA ALA A 40 -1.64 -8.75 1.59
C ALA A 40 -0.53 -8.62 0.55
N GLU A 41 -0.62 -9.36 -0.56
CA GLU A 41 0.31 -9.19 -1.68
C GLU A 41 0.19 -7.79 -2.31
N TYR A 42 -1.04 -7.27 -2.47
CA TYR A 42 -1.25 -5.91 -2.95
C TYR A 42 -0.58 -4.87 -2.03
N GLU A 43 -0.83 -4.95 -0.72
CA GLU A 43 -0.24 -4.03 0.26
C GLU A 43 1.29 -4.11 0.24
N GLN A 44 1.86 -5.31 0.16
CA GLN A 44 3.30 -5.51 0.08
C GLN A 44 3.89 -4.86 -1.18
N ARG A 45 3.26 -5.03 -2.34
CA ARG A 45 3.69 -4.41 -3.60
C ARG A 45 3.65 -2.88 -3.50
N LEU A 46 2.54 -2.33 -3.03
CA LEU A 46 2.37 -0.88 -2.88
C LEU A 46 3.41 -0.30 -1.92
N ARG A 47 3.58 -0.89 -0.72
CA ARG A 47 4.59 -0.47 0.25
C ARG A 47 6.01 -0.58 -0.31
N SER A 48 6.32 -1.60 -1.11
CA SER A 48 7.65 -1.76 -1.71
C SER A 48 8.02 -0.61 -2.65
N VAL A 49 7.09 -0.16 -3.49
CA VAL A 49 7.32 0.94 -4.44
C VAL A 49 7.43 2.27 -3.70
N LEU A 50 6.51 2.54 -2.77
CA LEU A 50 6.54 3.77 -1.99
C LEU A 50 7.77 3.86 -1.08
N SER A 51 8.20 2.74 -0.48
CA SER A 51 9.43 2.71 0.34
C SER A 51 10.67 3.05 -0.47
N ALA A 52 10.75 2.59 -1.72
CA ALA A 52 11.86 2.94 -2.60
C ALA A 52 11.87 4.45 -2.91
N ALA A 53 10.70 5.00 -3.24
CA ALA A 53 10.56 6.41 -3.62
C ALA A 53 10.80 7.39 -2.45
N VAL A 54 10.21 7.12 -1.27
CA VAL A 54 10.41 7.96 -0.09
C VAL A 54 11.87 7.88 0.39
N ARG A 55 12.51 6.71 0.30
CA ARG A 55 13.94 6.57 0.62
C ARG A 55 14.80 7.39 -0.33
N LEU A 56 14.44 7.39 -1.61
CA LEU A 56 15.10 8.19 -2.63
C LEU A 56 14.94 9.68 -2.32
N GLY A 57 13.74 10.14 -1.94
CA GLY A 57 13.47 11.49 -1.41
C GLY A 57 14.42 11.92 -0.28
N ALA A 58 14.81 10.98 0.58
CA ALA A 58 15.68 11.26 1.73
C ALA A 58 17.20 11.19 1.42
N THR A 59 17.60 10.64 0.26
CA THR A 59 19.00 10.26 0.03
C THR A 59 19.58 10.66 -1.32
N ALA A 60 18.73 10.89 -2.32
CA ALA A 60 19.18 11.27 -3.66
C ALA A 60 19.32 12.78 -3.81
N ASP A 61 20.15 13.16 -4.77
CA ASP A 61 20.27 14.53 -5.27
C ASP A 61 19.36 14.67 -6.52
N PHE A 62 18.33 15.49 -6.39
CA PHE A 62 17.30 15.69 -7.42
C PHE A 62 17.70 16.71 -8.49
N GLU A 63 18.86 17.34 -8.39
CA GLU A 63 19.39 18.21 -9.46
C GLU A 63 20.02 17.40 -10.61
N GLN A 64 20.15 16.09 -10.46
CA GLN A 64 20.64 15.19 -11.51
C GLN A 64 19.60 15.04 -12.63
N GLU A 65 20.06 14.76 -13.85
CA GLU A 65 19.20 14.51 -15.01
C GLU A 65 18.37 13.22 -14.88
N SER A 66 18.85 12.25 -14.09
CA SER A 66 18.16 10.99 -13.84
C SER A 66 18.41 10.49 -12.43
N LEU A 67 17.36 9.96 -11.80
CA LEU A 67 17.40 9.39 -10.47
C LEU A 67 17.71 7.88 -10.51
N PRO A 68 18.38 7.35 -9.46
CA PRO A 68 18.69 5.92 -9.39
C PRO A 68 17.42 5.07 -9.25
N VAL A 69 17.25 4.08 -10.12
CA VAL A 69 16.07 3.17 -10.14
C VAL A 69 16.34 1.79 -9.55
N ASN A 70 17.53 1.54 -9.00
CA ASN A 70 17.96 0.21 -8.58
C ASN A 70 17.07 -0.41 -7.49
N ASP A 71 16.55 0.42 -6.58
CA ASP A 71 15.67 -0.01 -5.49
C ASP A 71 14.19 -0.03 -5.89
N VAL A 72 13.85 0.50 -7.07
CA VAL A 72 12.47 0.47 -7.59
C VAL A 72 12.17 -0.93 -8.09
N PRO A 73 11.06 -1.56 -7.68
CA PRO A 73 10.70 -2.88 -8.16
C PRO A 73 10.64 -2.92 -9.70
N SER A 74 11.32 -3.91 -10.29
CA SER A 74 11.46 -4.02 -11.76
C SER A 74 10.14 -4.05 -12.50
N TRP A 75 9.09 -4.63 -11.89
CA TRP A 75 7.74 -4.65 -12.44
C TRP A 75 7.12 -3.25 -12.55
N PHE A 76 7.41 -2.36 -11.60
CA PHE A 76 6.90 -1.00 -11.57
C PHE A 76 7.62 -0.14 -12.60
N ALA A 77 8.96 -0.25 -12.65
CA ALA A 77 9.77 0.40 -13.67
C ALA A 77 9.36 -0.04 -15.09
N ALA A 78 9.06 -1.33 -15.30
CA ALA A 78 8.64 -1.84 -16.60
C ALA A 78 7.34 -1.19 -17.12
N VAL A 79 6.33 -0.98 -16.26
CA VAL A 79 5.07 -0.34 -16.68
C VAL A 79 5.17 1.18 -16.84
N GLY A 80 6.15 1.83 -16.19
CA GLY A 80 6.44 3.24 -16.35
C GLY A 80 7.33 3.57 -17.55
N SER A 81 8.20 2.64 -17.97
CA SER A 81 9.18 2.88 -19.05
C SER A 81 8.79 2.30 -20.41
N GLY A 82 7.51 1.96 -20.63
CA GLY A 82 7.02 1.44 -21.91
C GLY A 82 7.49 0.01 -22.25
N HIS A 83 7.85 -0.76 -21.23
CA HIS A 83 8.23 -2.17 -21.33
C HIS A 83 7.18 -3.06 -20.63
N GLU A 84 5.90 -2.68 -20.74
CA GLU A 84 4.80 -3.34 -20.06
C GLU A 84 4.71 -4.84 -20.35
N GLU A 85 5.21 -5.31 -21.50
CA GLU A 85 5.24 -6.73 -21.87
C GLU A 85 6.06 -7.59 -20.90
N ARG A 86 7.04 -6.98 -20.22
CA ARG A 86 7.90 -7.63 -19.23
C ARG A 86 7.29 -7.61 -17.83
N ALA A 87 6.25 -6.81 -17.62
CA ALA A 87 5.61 -6.66 -16.34
C ALA A 87 4.63 -7.83 -16.06
N PRO A 88 4.45 -8.21 -14.78
CA PRO A 88 3.42 -9.15 -14.39
C PRO A 88 2.03 -8.63 -14.75
N GLN A 89 1.06 -9.55 -14.89
CA GLN A 89 -0.29 -9.22 -15.36
C GLN A 89 -0.98 -8.15 -14.49
N PHE A 90 -0.79 -8.19 -13.16
CA PHE A 90 -1.40 -7.22 -12.26
C PHE A 90 -0.96 -5.79 -12.56
N ALA A 91 0.31 -5.58 -12.91
CA ALA A 91 0.86 -4.25 -13.16
C ALA A 91 0.40 -3.72 -14.52
N ARG A 92 0.33 -4.60 -15.53
CA ARG A 92 -0.24 -4.27 -16.85
C ARG A 92 -1.71 -3.87 -16.76
N ALA A 93 -2.53 -4.70 -16.10
CA ALA A 93 -3.94 -4.41 -15.88
C ALA A 93 -4.12 -3.14 -15.04
N GLY A 94 -3.26 -2.94 -14.04
CA GLY A 94 -3.19 -1.72 -13.24
C GLY A 94 -2.95 -0.47 -14.08
N ARG A 95 -1.93 -0.49 -14.94
CA ARG A 95 -1.65 0.61 -15.88
C ARG A 95 -2.87 0.93 -16.75
N GLU A 96 -3.52 -0.09 -17.32
CA GLU A 96 -4.76 0.11 -18.10
C GLU A 96 -5.89 0.71 -17.25
N GLY A 97 -6.04 0.23 -16.01
CA GLY A 97 -6.99 0.75 -15.03
C GLY A 97 -6.76 2.23 -14.70
N TYR A 98 -5.51 2.65 -14.53
CA TYR A 98 -5.15 4.05 -14.31
C TYR A 98 -5.51 4.93 -15.52
N VAL A 99 -5.18 4.48 -16.73
CA VAL A 99 -5.53 5.21 -17.96
C VAL A 99 -7.04 5.34 -18.10
N ALA A 100 -7.79 4.27 -17.80
CA ALA A 100 -9.25 4.30 -17.82
C ALA A 100 -9.81 5.26 -16.75
N HIS A 101 -9.30 5.20 -15.52
CA HIS A 101 -9.69 6.07 -14.40
C HIS A 101 -9.50 7.55 -14.73
N THR A 102 -8.37 7.89 -15.34
CA THR A 102 -8.02 9.26 -15.75
C THR A 102 -8.62 9.66 -17.10
N ARG A 103 -9.52 8.84 -17.68
CA ARG A 103 -10.20 9.08 -18.96
C ARG A 103 -9.25 9.28 -20.15
N GLY A 104 -8.26 8.40 -20.25
CA GLY A 104 -7.23 8.46 -21.29
C GLY A 104 -6.00 9.26 -20.89
N GLY A 105 -5.80 9.51 -19.59
CA GLY A 105 -4.58 10.14 -19.07
C GLY A 105 -3.33 9.32 -19.42
N ARG A 106 -2.19 9.99 -19.48
CA ARG A 106 -0.92 9.32 -19.76
C ARG A 106 -0.46 8.54 -18.52
N PRO A 107 -0.02 7.28 -18.68
CA PRO A 107 0.74 6.58 -17.65
C PRO A 107 1.93 7.43 -17.21
N TRP A 108 2.32 7.29 -15.94
CA TRP A 108 3.51 7.96 -15.45
C TRP A 108 4.76 7.28 -15.99
N GLU A 109 5.70 8.10 -16.45
CA GLU A 109 7.06 7.66 -16.68
C GLU A 109 7.77 7.48 -15.33
N THR A 110 8.66 6.49 -15.23
CA THR A 110 9.28 6.11 -13.94
C THR A 110 10.07 7.27 -13.33
N GLN A 111 10.85 8.01 -14.13
CA GLN A 111 11.60 9.16 -13.65
C GLN A 111 10.64 10.28 -13.23
N ASP A 112 9.70 10.66 -14.10
CA ASP A 112 8.71 11.71 -13.80
C ASP A 112 7.96 11.45 -12.48
N TRP A 113 7.66 10.18 -12.20
CA TRP A 113 7.04 9.74 -10.96
C TRP A 113 7.99 9.86 -9.76
N LEU A 114 9.25 9.45 -9.90
CA LEU A 114 10.25 9.56 -8.83
C LEU A 114 10.53 11.02 -8.44
N TYR A 115 10.57 11.94 -9.41
CA TYR A 115 10.75 13.38 -9.12
C TYR A 115 9.64 13.95 -8.25
N ARG A 116 8.45 13.34 -8.18
CA ARG A 116 7.38 13.76 -7.24
C ARG A 116 7.77 13.56 -5.77
N PHE A 117 8.82 12.81 -5.48
CA PHE A 117 9.33 12.59 -4.13
C PHE A 117 10.49 13.52 -3.77
N ALA A 118 10.81 14.51 -4.62
CA ALA A 118 11.75 15.56 -4.28
C ALA A 118 11.24 16.34 -3.05
N PRO A 119 12.04 16.47 -1.97
CA PRO A 119 11.57 17.07 -0.72
C PRO A 119 11.21 18.55 -0.84
N ASP A 120 11.94 19.26 -1.70
CA ASP A 120 11.80 20.70 -1.90
C ASP A 120 10.73 21.06 -2.94
N GLU A 121 10.18 20.06 -3.65
CA GLU A 121 9.06 20.27 -4.55
C GLU A 121 7.72 20.26 -3.81
N ASP A 122 6.91 21.28 -4.07
CA ASP A 122 5.54 21.35 -3.55
C ASP A 122 4.54 20.44 -4.29
N SER A 123 5.02 19.46 -5.08
CA SER A 123 4.21 18.69 -6.03
C SER A 123 3.43 17.52 -5.41
N ARG A 124 3.91 16.96 -4.30
CA ARG A 124 3.26 15.86 -3.56
C ARG A 124 2.47 16.37 -2.37
N GLY A 125 1.15 16.39 -2.50
CA GLY A 125 0.22 16.97 -1.51
C GLY A 125 -0.19 16.02 -0.38
N TRP A 126 0.57 14.95 -0.14
CA TRP A 126 0.26 13.96 0.89
C TRP A 126 1.50 13.26 1.46
N GLU A 127 1.36 12.71 2.66
CA GLU A 127 2.30 11.77 3.27
C GLU A 127 1.63 10.43 3.55
N TRP A 128 2.33 9.32 3.33
CA TRP A 128 1.83 7.99 3.66
C TRP A 128 1.48 7.88 5.15
N TRP A 129 0.26 7.45 5.46
CA TRP A 129 -0.14 7.12 6.83
C TRP A 129 -0.17 5.62 7.07
N ASP A 130 -1.02 4.90 6.34
CA ASP A 130 -1.19 3.45 6.50
C ASP A 130 -1.93 2.81 5.30
N ALA A 131 -1.90 1.48 5.22
CA ALA A 131 -2.82 0.71 4.38
C ALA A 131 -3.45 -0.40 5.22
N THR A 132 -4.76 -0.58 5.04
CA THR A 132 -5.56 -1.46 5.88
C THR A 132 -6.51 -2.31 5.07
N ALA A 133 -6.39 -3.63 5.22
CA ALA A 133 -7.35 -4.59 4.71
C ALA A 133 -8.70 -4.44 5.43
N VAL A 134 -9.75 -4.09 4.69
CA VAL A 134 -11.13 -3.94 5.22
C VAL A 134 -12.08 -5.01 4.68
N GLY A 135 -11.57 -5.94 3.89
CA GLY A 135 -12.31 -7.06 3.33
C GLY A 135 -11.41 -7.97 2.48
N PRO A 136 -11.96 -9.04 1.88
CA PRO A 136 -11.17 -10.01 1.11
C PRO A 136 -10.60 -9.44 -0.19
N SER A 137 -11.15 -8.34 -0.70
CA SER A 137 -10.75 -7.72 -1.98
C SER A 137 -10.75 -6.18 -1.90
N ARG A 138 -10.63 -5.63 -0.68
CA ARG A 138 -10.68 -4.18 -0.46
C ARG A 138 -9.64 -3.73 0.55
N VAL A 139 -8.92 -2.68 0.18
CA VAL A 139 -7.91 -1.99 1.00
C VAL A 139 -8.29 -0.53 1.12
N HIS A 140 -8.12 0.03 2.30
CA HIS A 140 -8.15 1.46 2.53
C HIS A 140 -6.72 1.98 2.63
N ILE A 141 -6.34 2.90 1.73
CA ILE A 141 -5.09 3.64 1.79
C ILE A 141 -5.38 4.95 2.52
N TRP A 142 -4.57 5.21 3.54
CA TRP A 142 -4.64 6.38 4.40
C TRP A 142 -3.42 7.25 4.17
N VAL A 143 -3.66 8.53 3.94
CA VAL A 143 -2.60 9.55 3.82
C VAL A 143 -2.92 10.77 4.66
N ASP A 144 -1.90 11.44 5.16
CA ASP A 144 -2.04 12.78 5.71
C ASP A 144 -2.00 13.78 4.55
N SER A 145 -3.09 14.52 4.37
CA SER A 145 -3.18 15.65 3.42
C SER A 145 -3.26 16.99 4.14
N TRP A 146 -2.90 17.03 5.43
CA TRP A 146 -2.99 18.19 6.32
C TRP A 146 -4.40 18.80 6.39
N GLY A 147 -5.42 17.97 6.19
CA GLY A 147 -6.82 18.40 6.17
C GLY A 147 -7.32 18.95 4.84
N GLU A 148 -6.49 18.97 3.79
CA GLU A 148 -6.92 19.37 2.45
C GLU A 148 -7.82 18.31 1.81
N SER A 149 -8.95 18.74 1.26
CA SER A 149 -9.88 17.88 0.51
C SER A 149 -9.53 17.75 -0.97
N PHE A 150 -8.61 18.58 -1.47
CA PHE A 150 -8.12 18.56 -2.84
C PHE A 150 -6.61 18.82 -2.82
N PHE A 151 -5.83 17.83 -3.25
CA PHE A 151 -4.37 17.86 -3.23
C PHE A 151 -3.81 17.00 -4.38
N GLY A 152 -2.57 17.26 -4.78
CA GLY A 152 -1.87 16.46 -5.78
C GLY A 152 -1.68 15.03 -5.28
N CYS A 153 -2.28 14.06 -5.97
CA CYS A 153 -2.24 12.63 -5.59
C CYS A 153 -2.24 11.68 -6.81
N GLN A 154 -2.00 12.20 -8.02
CA GLN A 154 -2.06 11.38 -9.24
C GLN A 154 -0.95 10.32 -9.27
N GLU A 155 0.20 10.65 -8.70
CA GLU A 155 1.33 9.76 -8.47
C GLU A 155 1.02 8.64 -7.47
N LEU A 156 0.20 8.91 -6.43
CA LEU A 156 -0.31 7.87 -5.53
C LEU A 156 -1.30 6.96 -6.26
N LEU A 157 -2.23 7.53 -7.02
CA LEU A 157 -3.19 6.76 -7.82
C LEU A 157 -2.46 5.84 -8.80
N TRP A 158 -1.43 6.35 -9.48
CA TRP A 158 -0.59 5.54 -10.35
C TRP A 158 0.05 4.37 -9.60
N ALA A 159 0.67 4.61 -8.44
CA ALA A 159 1.26 3.55 -7.62
C ALA A 159 0.22 2.51 -7.17
N ALA A 160 -0.96 2.97 -6.73
CA ALA A 160 -2.06 2.11 -6.32
C ALA A 160 -2.55 1.22 -7.47
N TYR A 161 -2.74 1.78 -8.66
CA TYR A 161 -3.14 1.04 -9.86
C TYR A 161 -2.06 0.06 -10.30
N ALA A 162 -0.80 0.51 -10.47
CA ALA A 162 0.30 -0.36 -10.88
C ALA A 162 0.55 -1.53 -9.90
N ALA A 163 0.27 -1.35 -8.61
CA ALA A 163 0.35 -2.44 -7.61
C ALA A 163 -0.75 -3.51 -7.76
N GLY A 164 -1.82 -3.22 -8.52
CA GLY A 164 -2.90 -4.16 -8.84
C GLY A 164 -4.30 -3.69 -8.43
N ALA A 165 -4.51 -2.39 -8.18
CA ALA A 165 -5.85 -1.87 -7.96
C ALA A 165 -6.70 -2.00 -9.23
N VAL A 166 -7.95 -2.42 -9.05
CA VAL A 166 -8.98 -2.47 -10.10
C VAL A 166 -9.75 -1.17 -10.12
N ARG A 167 -10.01 -0.61 -8.94
CA ARG A 167 -10.74 0.65 -8.76
C ARG A 167 -10.19 1.37 -7.55
N VAL A 168 -10.06 2.69 -7.67
CA VAL A 168 -9.75 3.58 -6.56
C VAL A 168 -10.83 4.66 -6.49
N ASP A 169 -11.49 4.79 -5.33
CA ASP A 169 -12.43 5.85 -5.01
C ASP A 169 -11.80 6.79 -3.96
N GLY A 170 -12.05 8.09 -4.08
CA GLY A 170 -11.50 9.12 -3.19
C GLY A 170 -10.64 10.15 -3.92
N PRO A 171 -9.89 11.00 -3.19
CA PRO A 171 -9.78 11.01 -1.73
C PRO A 171 -11.08 11.45 -1.05
N THR A 172 -11.31 10.96 0.18
CA THR A 172 -12.32 11.53 1.09
C THR A 172 -11.68 11.83 2.44
N LEU A 173 -11.96 13.02 3.00
CA LEU A 173 -11.44 13.39 4.30
C LEU A 173 -12.24 12.70 5.41
N GLN A 174 -11.56 12.00 6.30
CA GLN A 174 -12.16 11.21 7.38
C GLN A 174 -11.48 11.54 8.71
N LYS A 175 -12.21 11.37 9.82
CA LYS A 175 -11.60 11.44 11.16
C LYS A 175 -10.69 10.25 11.37
N SER A 176 -9.53 10.44 12.01
CA SER A 176 -8.58 9.34 12.27
C SER A 176 -9.12 8.25 13.18
N ALA A 177 -10.22 8.53 13.91
CA ALA A 177 -10.99 7.52 14.63
C ALA A 177 -11.58 6.42 13.71
N VAL A 178 -11.82 6.72 12.43
CA VAL A 178 -12.27 5.72 11.45
C VAL A 178 -11.13 4.76 11.13
N TRP A 179 -9.96 5.28 10.77
CA TRP A 179 -8.76 4.49 10.54
C TRP A 179 -8.38 3.62 11.74
N SER A 180 -8.42 4.17 12.95
CA SER A 180 -8.04 3.42 14.16
C SER A 180 -8.98 2.26 14.46
N ALA A 181 -10.28 2.41 14.16
CA ALA A 181 -11.27 1.34 14.31
C ALA A 181 -11.03 0.16 13.34
N GLU A 182 -10.39 0.38 12.19
CA GLU A 182 -10.07 -0.65 11.20
C GLU A 182 -8.94 -1.60 11.64
N ALA A 183 -8.23 -1.30 12.73
CA ALA A 183 -7.22 -2.20 13.30
C ALA A 183 -7.83 -3.41 14.03
N GLU A 184 -9.08 -3.30 14.49
CA GLU A 184 -9.73 -4.30 15.35
C GLU A 184 -10.24 -5.60 14.67
N PRO A 185 -10.69 -5.64 13.40
CA PRO A 185 -11.30 -6.83 12.80
C PRO A 185 -10.35 -8.03 12.72
N ALA A 186 -9.04 -7.80 12.52
CA ALA A 186 -8.05 -8.87 12.36
C ALA A 186 -7.74 -9.63 13.66
N ARG A 187 -7.99 -9.03 14.84
CA ARG A 187 -7.75 -9.70 16.14
C ARG A 187 -8.84 -10.69 16.53
N ARG A 188 -10.10 -10.45 16.16
CA ARG A 188 -11.22 -11.33 16.56
C ARG A 188 -11.28 -12.65 15.80
N VAL A 189 -10.80 -12.69 14.56
CA VAL A 189 -10.81 -13.92 13.74
C VAL A 189 -9.76 -14.94 14.24
N ARG A 190 -8.58 -14.49 14.69
CA ARG A 190 -7.56 -15.40 15.25
C ARG A 190 -7.94 -15.98 16.61
N ALA A 191 -8.59 -15.21 17.49
CA ALA A 191 -9.01 -15.71 18.81
C ALA A 191 -10.11 -16.77 18.74
N SER A 192 -10.94 -16.74 17.70
CA SER A 192 -12.06 -17.68 17.51
C SER A 192 -11.60 -19.04 16.98
N ALA A 193 -10.51 -19.09 16.20
CA ALA A 193 -9.96 -20.33 15.65
C ALA A 193 -9.17 -21.16 16.68
N SER A 194 -8.64 -20.54 17.74
CA SER A 194 -7.85 -21.22 18.78
C SER A 194 -8.68 -22.03 19.78
N SER A 195 -10.00 -21.85 19.79
CA SER A 195 -10.88 -22.42 20.83
C SER A 195 -11.68 -23.66 20.39
N GLN A 196 -11.54 -24.13 19.14
CA GLN A 196 -12.33 -25.28 18.62
C GLN A 196 -11.51 -26.56 18.35
N GLY A 197 -10.24 -26.61 18.76
CA GLY A 197 -9.33 -27.72 18.46
C GLY A 197 -8.92 -28.55 19.67
N SER A 198 -9.82 -28.96 20.57
CA SER A 198 -9.46 -29.88 21.64
C SER A 198 -10.63 -30.73 22.14
N GLU A 199 -11.24 -31.52 21.26
CA GLU A 199 -12.09 -32.66 21.66
C GLU A 199 -12.21 -33.64 20.48
N ARG A 200 -11.25 -34.56 20.35
CA ARG A 200 -11.46 -35.82 19.62
C ARG A 200 -10.89 -37.00 20.39
N SER A 201 -11.82 -37.83 20.83
CA SER A 201 -11.73 -39.11 21.49
C SER A 201 -10.78 -40.11 20.82
N SER A 202 -10.08 -40.88 21.64
CA SER A 202 -9.37 -42.12 21.24
C SER A 202 -10.19 -43.35 21.65
N PRO A 203 -10.35 -44.38 20.79
CA PRO A 203 -10.72 -45.72 21.21
C PRO A 203 -9.47 -46.62 21.25
N HIS A 204 -9.14 -47.17 22.43
CA HIS A 204 -8.08 -48.16 22.57
C HIS A 204 -8.67 -49.56 22.57
N ALA A 205 -8.46 -50.30 21.49
CA ALA A 205 -8.70 -51.74 21.41
C ALA A 205 -7.37 -52.42 21.02
N ALA A 206 -6.75 -53.12 21.96
CA ALA A 206 -5.64 -54.02 21.68
C ALA A 206 -5.97 -55.40 22.23
N ARG A 207 -5.91 -56.37 21.33
CA ARG A 207 -6.17 -57.80 21.49
C ARG A 207 -4.99 -58.46 22.21
N ASP A 208 -5.26 -59.16 23.31
CA ASP A 208 -4.32 -60.15 23.84
C ASP A 208 -4.55 -61.51 23.16
N ARG A 209 -3.50 -62.00 22.50
CA ARG A 209 -3.28 -63.41 22.23
C ARG A 209 -2.15 -63.84 23.14
N HIS A 210 -2.32 -64.89 23.94
CA HIS A 210 -1.29 -65.90 24.08
C HIS A 210 -1.89 -67.21 24.60
N ALA A 211 -1.65 -68.26 23.83
CA ALA A 211 -1.84 -69.65 24.22
C ALA A 211 -0.53 -70.18 24.81
N LYS A 212 -0.56 -70.70 26.04
CA LYS A 212 -0.18 -72.07 26.41
C LYS A 212 -0.39 -72.27 27.91
#